data_AF-X1VUN6-F1
#
_entry.id   AF-X1VUN6-F1
#
_cell.length_a   1.000
_cell.length_b   1.000
_cell.length_c   1.000
_cell.angle_alpha   90.00
_cell.angle_beta   90.00
_cell.angle_gamma   90.00
#
_symmetry.space_group_name_H-M   'P 1'
#
loop_
_entity.id
_entity.type
_entity.pdbx_description
1 polymer ?
#
loop_
_entity_poly.entity_id
_entity_poly.type
_entity_poly.pdbx_seq_one_letter_code
_entity_poly.pdbx_strand_id
1 'polypeptide(L)'
;NTFKGITLAHYKKENIGKNRIDLTDSNGVRINEELINVSKNPDGGYVDYVGTIKPDTNEPASKIGYAQSIDDWQWSIGTGVYVDDIEVIIAEKRTILQKEVRTQIQQIAVVFSVVIVLAILLAIFFSRKVKRESTVFTSFFKEAVAGNKQIDTSELSIQEFKIIGDRANSMLLAKDEVERARKHVEEELREHR
;
A
#
# COMPACT_ATOMS: atom_id res chain seq x y z
N ASN A 1 -13.42 -13.30 -59.89
CA ASN A 1 -14.34 -13.18 -58.74
C ASN A 1 -13.79 -12.13 -57.80
N THR A 2 -14.49 -11.02 -57.63
CA THR A 2 -14.01 -9.84 -56.92
C THR A 2 -15.05 -9.36 -55.91
N PHE A 3 -14.59 -8.93 -54.73
CA PHE A 3 -15.42 -8.23 -53.75
C PHE A 3 -15.96 -6.93 -54.37
N LYS A 4 -17.28 -6.80 -54.53
CA LYS A 4 -17.92 -5.69 -55.27
C LYS A 4 -18.26 -4.48 -54.39
N GLY A 5 -18.07 -4.56 -53.07
CA GLY A 5 -18.46 -3.49 -52.13
C GLY A 5 -19.98 -3.30 -51.97
N ILE A 6 -20.79 -4.28 -52.41
CA ILE A 6 -22.25 -4.27 -52.21
C ILE A 6 -22.55 -4.60 -50.75
N THR A 7 -23.28 -3.73 -50.09
CA THR A 7 -23.66 -3.90 -48.68
C THR A 7 -24.72 -4.99 -48.56
N LEU A 8 -24.38 -6.10 -47.88
CA LEU A 8 -25.32 -7.20 -47.64
C LEU A 8 -26.13 -7.04 -46.35
N ALA A 9 -25.52 -6.43 -45.32
CA ALA A 9 -26.16 -6.16 -44.03
C ALA A 9 -25.70 -4.81 -43.47
N HIS A 10 -26.63 -4.03 -42.93
CA HIS A 10 -26.35 -2.74 -42.31
C HIS A 10 -27.51 -2.33 -41.38
N TYR A 11 -27.22 -1.65 -40.27
CA TYR A 11 -28.25 -1.25 -39.30
C TYR A 11 -29.27 -0.27 -39.92
N LYS A 12 -28.81 0.67 -40.75
CA LYS A 12 -29.67 1.43 -41.67
C LYS A 12 -30.05 0.58 -42.88
N LYS A 13 -31.32 0.21 -42.97
CA LYS A 13 -31.89 -0.59 -44.08
C LYS A 13 -31.66 0.06 -45.45
N GLU A 14 -31.63 1.38 -45.53
CA GLU A 14 -31.42 2.13 -46.78
C GLU A 14 -30.04 1.92 -47.43
N ASN A 15 -29.07 1.36 -46.70
CA ASN A 15 -27.74 1.06 -47.22
C ASN A 15 -27.62 -0.34 -47.81
N ILE A 16 -28.57 -1.24 -47.52
CA ILE A 16 -28.54 -2.62 -48.02
C ILE A 16 -28.75 -2.61 -49.54
N GLY A 17 -27.94 -3.39 -50.26
CA GLY A 17 -27.94 -3.48 -51.73
C GLY A 17 -27.18 -2.36 -52.44
N LYS A 18 -26.75 -1.31 -51.73
CA LYS A 18 -25.93 -0.24 -52.32
C LYS A 18 -24.47 -0.63 -52.39
N ASN A 19 -23.81 -0.30 -53.50
CA ASN A 19 -22.36 -0.31 -53.57
C ASN A 19 -21.82 0.87 -52.78
N ARG A 20 -20.95 0.61 -51.81
CA ARG A 20 -20.34 1.61 -50.94
C ARG A 20 -18.81 1.52 -50.97
N ILE A 21 -18.21 0.94 -52.01
CA ILE A 21 -16.75 0.78 -52.07
C ILE A 21 -16.00 2.12 -51.98
N ASP A 22 -16.56 3.17 -52.60
CA ASP A 22 -16.02 4.53 -52.59
C ASP A 22 -16.42 5.35 -51.35
N LEU A 23 -16.90 4.70 -50.29
CA LEU A 23 -17.24 5.38 -49.05
C LEU A 23 -15.95 5.84 -48.36
N THR A 24 -15.76 7.15 -48.33
CA THR A 24 -14.62 7.80 -47.69
C THR A 24 -15.07 8.49 -46.40
N ASP A 25 -14.29 8.33 -45.34
CA ASP A 25 -14.50 9.04 -44.08
C ASP A 25 -14.00 10.50 -44.12
N SER A 26 -14.16 11.23 -43.01
CA SER A 26 -13.67 12.61 -42.90
C SER A 26 -12.15 12.76 -42.95
N ASN A 27 -11.40 11.67 -42.77
CA ASN A 27 -9.94 11.63 -42.78
C ASN A 27 -9.37 11.17 -44.13
N GLY A 28 -10.22 10.87 -45.11
CA GLY A 28 -9.80 10.38 -46.42
C GLY A 28 -9.65 8.86 -46.52
N VAL A 29 -10.03 8.10 -45.49
CA VAL A 29 -9.96 6.62 -45.49
C VAL A 29 -11.12 6.05 -46.31
N ARG A 30 -10.80 5.27 -47.34
CA ARG A 30 -11.77 4.51 -48.15
C ARG A 30 -12.24 3.29 -47.37
N ILE A 31 -13.17 3.50 -46.44
CA ILE A 31 -13.56 2.57 -45.37
C ILE A 31 -13.75 1.14 -45.88
N ASN A 32 -14.63 0.95 -46.87
CA ASN A 32 -14.99 -0.40 -47.32
C ASN A 32 -13.89 -1.04 -48.18
N GLU A 33 -13.13 -0.27 -48.94
CA GLU A 33 -12.00 -0.77 -49.70
C GLU A 33 -10.88 -1.25 -48.77
N GLU A 34 -10.52 -0.45 -47.77
CA GLU A 34 -9.50 -0.81 -46.77
C GLU A 34 -9.93 -2.02 -45.95
N LEU A 35 -11.18 -2.07 -45.49
CA LEU A 35 -11.72 -3.24 -44.77
C LEU A 35 -11.68 -4.50 -45.64
N ILE A 36 -12.09 -4.40 -46.91
CA ILE A 36 -11.98 -5.53 -47.85
C ILE A 36 -10.52 -5.94 -48.05
N ASN A 37 -9.59 -4.99 -48.16
CA ASN A 37 -8.18 -5.27 -48.36
C ASN A 37 -7.58 -6.01 -47.16
N VAL A 38 -7.79 -5.54 -45.94
CA VAL A 38 -7.29 -6.21 -44.73
C VAL A 38 -8.00 -7.55 -44.46
N SER A 39 -9.25 -7.70 -44.90
CA SER A 39 -10.03 -8.94 -44.71
C SER A 39 -9.44 -10.15 -45.43
N LYS A 40 -8.62 -9.94 -46.46
CA LYS A 40 -7.99 -10.99 -47.28
C LYS A 40 -6.75 -11.58 -46.62
N ASN A 41 -6.26 -10.97 -45.53
CA ASN A 41 -5.18 -11.55 -44.75
C ASN A 41 -5.69 -12.84 -44.06
N PRO A 42 -4.82 -13.85 -43.83
CA PRO A 42 -5.22 -15.11 -43.20
C PRO A 42 -5.97 -14.94 -41.87
N ASP A 43 -5.48 -14.01 -41.03
CA ASP A 43 -6.05 -13.68 -39.72
C ASP A 43 -6.95 -12.44 -39.76
N GLY A 44 -7.43 -12.04 -40.94
CA GLY A 44 -8.12 -10.76 -41.15
C GLY A 44 -7.22 -9.56 -40.82
N GLY A 45 -7.84 -8.42 -40.52
CA GLY A 45 -7.07 -7.25 -40.09
C GLY A 45 -7.91 -6.07 -39.66
N TYR A 46 -7.21 -5.05 -39.18
CA TYR A 46 -7.79 -3.87 -38.55
C TYR A 46 -7.66 -2.63 -39.42
N VAL A 47 -8.62 -1.72 -39.31
CA VAL A 47 -8.60 -0.39 -39.94
C VAL A 47 -9.12 0.62 -38.94
N ASP A 48 -8.37 1.71 -38.76
CA ASP A 48 -8.80 2.89 -38.01
C ASP A 48 -9.46 3.88 -38.97
N TYR A 49 -10.70 4.26 -38.68
CA TYR A 49 -11.47 5.19 -39.52
C TYR A 49 -12.56 5.90 -38.71
N VAL A 50 -13.12 6.96 -39.27
CA VAL A 50 -14.31 7.63 -38.72
C VAL A 50 -15.55 6.96 -39.29
N GLY A 51 -16.29 6.24 -38.43
CA GLY A 51 -17.59 5.70 -38.79
C GLY A 51 -18.55 6.84 -39.06
N THR A 52 -19.19 6.86 -40.23
CA THR A 52 -20.05 7.98 -40.67
C THR A 52 -21.25 8.21 -39.77
N ILE A 53 -21.68 7.19 -39.04
CA ILE A 53 -22.79 7.29 -38.11
C ILE A 53 -22.72 6.22 -37.02
N LYS A 54 -22.59 6.67 -35.78
CA LYS A 54 -22.71 5.81 -34.59
C LYS A 54 -24.21 5.62 -34.26
N PRO A 55 -24.69 4.36 -34.08
CA PRO A 55 -26.12 4.10 -33.89
C PRO A 55 -26.79 4.88 -32.75
N ASP A 56 -26.08 5.08 -31.64
CA ASP A 56 -26.66 5.67 -30.43
C ASP A 56 -26.70 7.21 -30.46
N THR A 57 -25.74 7.84 -31.14
CA THR A 57 -25.62 9.31 -31.22
C THR A 57 -26.08 9.87 -32.56
N ASN A 58 -26.18 9.04 -33.60
CA ASN A 58 -26.36 9.44 -34.99
C ASN A 58 -25.30 10.41 -35.53
N GLU A 59 -24.14 10.51 -34.87
CA GLU A 59 -23.03 11.38 -35.28
C GLU A 59 -21.82 10.54 -35.76
N PRO A 60 -20.92 11.11 -36.59
CA PRO A 60 -19.67 10.47 -36.92
C PRO A 60 -18.77 10.27 -35.69
N ALA A 61 -18.11 9.12 -35.58
CA ALA A 61 -17.24 8.82 -34.46
C ALA A 61 -16.06 7.92 -34.87
N SER A 62 -14.90 8.11 -34.22
CA SER A 62 -13.71 7.29 -34.42
C SER A 62 -13.99 5.83 -34.07
N LYS A 63 -13.58 4.93 -34.97
CA LYS A 63 -13.87 3.50 -34.90
C LYS A 63 -12.64 2.68 -35.29
N ILE A 64 -12.41 1.62 -34.54
CA ILE A 64 -11.45 0.57 -34.90
C ILE A 64 -12.28 -0.59 -35.44
N GLY A 65 -12.19 -0.83 -36.75
CA GLY A 65 -12.84 -1.95 -37.41
C GLY A 65 -11.90 -3.13 -37.57
N TYR A 66 -12.43 -4.35 -37.48
CA TYR A 66 -11.78 -5.58 -37.88
C TYR A 66 -12.59 -6.23 -38.99
N ALA A 67 -11.94 -6.76 -40.01
CA ALA A 67 -12.60 -7.50 -41.08
C ALA A 67 -11.88 -8.80 -41.41
N GLN A 68 -12.66 -9.80 -41.81
CA GLN A 68 -12.18 -11.08 -42.29
C GLN A 68 -13.05 -11.57 -43.45
N SER A 69 -12.40 -12.16 -44.45
CA SER A 69 -13.06 -12.65 -45.66
C SER A 69 -13.50 -14.10 -45.52
N ILE A 70 -14.60 -14.42 -46.19
CA ILE A 70 -15.05 -15.79 -46.45
C ILE A 70 -14.91 -16.01 -47.96
N ASP A 71 -13.83 -16.67 -48.35
CA ASP A 71 -13.45 -16.80 -49.76
C ASP A 71 -14.49 -17.52 -50.62
N ASP A 72 -15.13 -18.57 -50.11
CA ASP A 72 -16.14 -19.33 -50.85
C ASP A 72 -17.31 -18.45 -51.33
N TRP A 73 -17.65 -17.42 -50.55
CA TRP A 73 -18.77 -16.52 -50.82
C TRP A 73 -18.34 -15.15 -51.30
N GLN A 74 -17.02 -14.86 -51.25
CA GLN A 74 -16.47 -13.53 -51.52
C GLN A 74 -17.12 -12.45 -50.64
N TRP A 75 -17.35 -12.79 -49.36
CA TRP A 75 -17.91 -11.88 -48.37
C TRP A 75 -16.80 -11.35 -47.48
N SER A 76 -16.81 -10.04 -47.23
CA SER A 76 -15.99 -9.43 -46.18
C SER A 76 -16.90 -9.14 -45.01
N ILE A 77 -16.67 -9.80 -43.88
CA ILE A 77 -17.43 -9.60 -42.65
C ILE A 77 -16.59 -8.73 -41.73
N GLY A 78 -17.17 -7.61 -41.30
CA GLY A 78 -16.51 -6.67 -40.40
C GLY A 78 -17.29 -6.46 -39.11
N THR A 79 -16.55 -6.25 -38.02
CA THR A 79 -17.07 -5.72 -36.76
C THR A 79 -16.21 -4.52 -36.36
N GLY A 80 -16.60 -3.79 -35.32
CA GLY A 80 -15.73 -2.76 -34.79
C GLY A 80 -16.31 -2.07 -33.57
N VAL A 81 -15.42 -1.38 -32.86
CA VAL A 81 -15.69 -0.69 -31.60
C VAL A 81 -15.40 0.79 -31.76
N TYR A 82 -16.25 1.64 -31.17
CA TYR A 82 -15.99 3.07 -31.16
C TYR A 82 -14.99 3.41 -30.05
N VAL A 83 -14.10 4.35 -30.34
CA VAL A 83 -12.99 4.70 -29.43
C VAL A 83 -13.51 5.37 -28.15
N ASP A 84 -14.56 6.19 -28.27
CA ASP A 84 -15.22 6.84 -27.14
C ASP A 84 -15.80 5.83 -26.13
N ASP A 85 -16.39 4.72 -26.61
CA ASP A 85 -16.88 3.65 -25.73
C ASP A 85 -15.74 3.02 -24.91
N ILE A 86 -14.57 2.84 -25.55
CA ILE A 86 -13.36 2.34 -24.88
C ILE A 86 -12.88 3.36 -23.83
N GLU A 87 -12.87 4.65 -24.16
CA GLU A 87 -12.45 5.72 -23.25
C GLU A 87 -13.33 5.80 -22.00
N VAL A 88 -14.66 5.64 -22.16
CA VAL A 88 -15.61 5.58 -21.04
C VAL A 88 -15.28 4.40 -20.12
N ILE A 89 -15.09 3.21 -20.68
CA ILE A 89 -14.74 2.01 -19.90
C ILE A 89 -13.40 2.22 -19.17
N ILE A 90 -12.40 2.80 -19.83
CA ILE A 90 -11.10 3.09 -19.21
C ILE A 90 -11.26 4.09 -18.07
N ALA A 91 -12.05 5.15 -18.25
CA ALA A 91 -12.29 6.16 -17.22
C ALA A 91 -12.97 5.56 -15.99
N GLU A 92 -13.98 4.71 -16.18
CA GLU A 92 -14.65 4.00 -15.09
C GLU A 92 -13.69 3.09 -14.33
N LYS A 93 -12.89 2.29 -15.05
CA LYS A 93 -11.89 1.40 -14.44
C LYS A 93 -10.83 2.17 -13.68
N ARG A 94 -10.35 3.30 -14.22
CA ARG A 94 -9.42 4.20 -13.51
C ARG A 94 -10.01 4.70 -12.20
N THR A 95 -11.28 5.11 -12.22
CA THR A 95 -11.96 5.66 -11.04
C THR A 95 -12.11 4.60 -9.95
N ILE A 96 -12.47 3.36 -10.33
CA ILE A 96 -12.56 2.22 -9.40
C ILE A 96 -11.19 1.93 -8.78
N LEU A 97 -10.15 1.79 -9.61
CA LEU A 97 -8.79 1.50 -9.14
C LEU A 97 -8.25 2.60 -8.21
N GLN A 98 -8.46 3.86 -8.55
CA GLN A 98 -8.05 4.99 -7.69
C GLN A 98 -8.73 4.94 -6.32
N LYS A 99 -10.01 4.57 -6.29
CA LYS A 99 -10.76 4.42 -5.04
C LYS A 99 -10.20 3.28 -4.19
N GLU A 100 -9.93 2.12 -4.80
CA GLU A 100 -9.34 0.96 -4.11
C GLU A 100 -7.96 1.28 -3.52
N VAL A 101 -7.08 1.89 -4.32
CA VAL A 101 -5.74 2.30 -3.87
C VAL A 101 -5.84 3.31 -2.73
N ARG A 102 -6.73 4.30 -2.82
CA ARG A 102 -6.91 5.29 -1.75
C ARG A 102 -7.38 4.65 -0.45
N THR A 103 -8.33 3.72 -0.51
CA THR A 103 -8.82 3.00 0.67
C THR A 103 -7.71 2.17 1.32
N GLN A 104 -6.88 1.50 0.53
CA GLN A 104 -5.72 0.75 1.07
C GLN A 104 -4.71 1.67 1.74
N ILE A 105 -4.36 2.79 1.13
CA ILE A 105 -3.44 3.79 1.72
C ILE A 105 -4.00 4.30 3.06
N GLN A 106 -5.31 4.58 3.13
CA GLN A 106 -5.95 5.01 4.38
C GLN A 106 -5.90 3.95 5.46
N GLN A 107 -6.16 2.67 5.13
CA GLN A 107 -6.06 1.57 6.08
C GLN A 107 -4.64 1.40 6.62
N ILE A 108 -3.63 1.43 5.74
CA ILE A 108 -2.21 1.37 6.13
C ILE A 108 -1.86 2.53 7.06
N ALA A 109 -2.28 3.76 6.74
CA ALA A 109 -2.03 4.95 7.55
C ALA A 109 -2.67 4.85 8.95
N VAL A 110 -3.88 4.28 9.05
CA VAL A 110 -4.55 4.05 10.34
C VAL A 110 -3.80 3.01 11.17
N VAL A 111 -3.46 1.86 10.59
CA VAL A 111 -2.70 0.80 11.28
C VAL A 111 -1.35 1.35 11.76
N PHE A 112 -0.64 2.09 10.91
CA PHE A 112 0.64 2.69 11.25
C PHE A 112 0.52 3.72 12.39
N SER A 113 -0.52 4.55 12.36
CA SER A 113 -0.84 5.50 13.45
C SER A 113 -1.08 4.78 14.77
N VAL A 114 -1.84 3.67 14.76
CA VAL A 114 -2.10 2.87 15.97
C VAL A 114 -0.81 2.27 16.53
N VAL A 115 0.05 1.73 15.67
CA VAL A 115 1.35 1.18 16.07
C VAL A 115 2.25 2.25 16.68
N ILE A 116 2.31 3.45 16.09
CA ILE A 116 3.05 4.59 16.64
C ILE A 116 2.53 4.98 18.01
N VAL A 117 1.21 5.13 18.16
CA VAL A 117 0.60 5.51 19.44
C VAL A 117 0.90 4.47 20.51
N LEU A 118 0.79 3.18 20.18
CA LEU A 118 1.11 2.09 21.11
C LEU A 118 2.60 2.12 21.51
N ALA A 119 3.50 2.32 20.54
CA ALA A 119 4.93 2.44 20.82
C ALA A 119 5.24 3.62 21.74
N ILE A 120 4.60 4.77 21.53
CA ILE A 120 4.73 5.96 22.40
C ILE A 120 4.21 5.66 23.81
N LEU A 121 3.04 5.02 23.94
CA LEU A 121 2.48 4.67 25.24
C LEU A 121 3.39 3.72 26.02
N LEU A 122 3.92 2.68 25.34
CA LEU A 122 4.89 1.77 25.93
C LEU A 122 6.16 2.50 26.35
N ALA A 123 6.72 3.36 25.49
CA ALA A 123 7.90 4.16 25.81
C ALA A 123 7.68 5.06 27.04
N ILE A 124 6.52 5.72 27.15
CA ILE A 124 6.17 6.55 28.31
C ILE A 124 6.02 5.67 29.56
N PHE A 125 5.35 4.51 29.47
CA PHE A 125 5.18 3.59 30.59
C PHE A 125 6.53 3.11 31.14
N PHE A 126 7.41 2.61 30.26
CA PHE A 126 8.75 2.16 30.64
C PHE A 126 9.60 3.31 31.18
N SER A 127 9.58 4.48 30.53
CA SER A 127 10.32 5.66 30.98
C SER A 127 9.93 6.09 32.39
N ARG A 128 8.62 6.10 32.70
CA ARG A 128 8.13 6.39 34.06
C ARG A 128 8.58 5.34 35.07
N LYS A 129 8.51 4.06 34.73
CA LYS A 129 8.94 2.96 35.61
C LYS A 129 10.43 3.05 35.95
N VAL A 130 11.28 3.25 34.93
CA VAL A 130 12.74 3.41 35.10
C VAL A 130 13.06 4.66 35.92
N LYS A 131 12.41 5.80 35.63
CA LYS A 131 12.64 7.04 36.37
C LYS A 131 12.31 6.90 37.86
N ARG A 132 11.22 6.21 38.20
CA ARG A 132 10.82 5.94 39.60
C ARG A 132 11.90 5.16 40.33
N GLU A 133 12.32 4.04 39.78
CA GLU A 133 13.31 3.16 40.43
C GLU A 133 14.69 3.79 40.48
N SER A 134 15.10 4.51 39.43
CA SER A 134 16.34 5.29 39.43
C SER A 134 16.35 6.38 40.49
N THR A 135 15.19 7.01 40.78
CA THR A 135 15.07 8.01 41.85
C THR A 135 15.26 7.37 43.22
N VAL A 136 14.63 6.22 43.49
CA VAL A 136 14.82 5.44 44.73
C VAL A 136 16.29 5.06 44.93
N PHE A 137 16.94 4.62 43.86
CA PHE A 137 18.34 4.23 43.90
C PHE A 137 19.27 5.43 44.16
N THR A 138 18.95 6.59 43.56
CA THR A 138 19.70 7.83 43.75
C THR A 138 19.51 8.40 45.17
N SER A 139 18.29 8.35 45.72
CA SER A 139 18.04 8.78 47.10
C SER A 139 18.74 7.87 48.10
N PHE A 140 18.76 6.56 47.86
CA PHE A 140 19.54 5.63 48.68
C PHE A 140 21.01 6.02 48.73
N PHE A 141 21.68 6.23 47.59
CA PHE A 141 23.11 6.56 47.62
C PHE A 141 23.40 7.87 48.36
N LYS A 142 22.49 8.85 48.29
CA LYS A 142 22.59 10.08 49.09
C LYS A 142 22.44 9.80 50.59
N GLU A 143 21.51 8.95 50.98
CA GLU A 143 21.24 8.60 52.38
C GLU A 143 22.30 7.65 52.97
N ALA A 144 22.84 6.71 52.20
CA ALA A 144 23.83 5.73 52.62
C ALA A 144 25.20 6.33 52.98
N VAL A 145 25.52 7.51 52.44
CA VAL A 145 26.71 8.29 52.84
C VAL A 145 26.47 9.01 54.17
N ALA A 146 25.23 9.33 54.51
CA ALA A 146 24.85 10.10 55.70
C ALA A 146 24.37 9.20 56.87
N GLY A 147 24.04 7.93 56.61
CA GLY A 147 23.52 7.01 57.60
C GLY A 147 23.41 5.58 57.08
N ASN A 148 22.98 4.67 57.94
CA ASN A 148 23.07 3.22 57.71
C ASN A 148 21.75 2.59 57.23
N LYS A 149 21.04 3.30 56.35
CA LYS A 149 19.69 2.93 55.94
C LYS A 149 19.71 2.01 54.72
N GLN A 150 19.11 0.83 54.86
CA GLN A 150 18.99 -0.16 53.78
C GLN A 150 17.90 0.23 52.76
N ILE A 151 18.05 -0.26 51.53
CA ILE A 151 17.03 -0.16 50.47
C ILE A 151 15.94 -1.19 50.74
N ASP A 152 14.69 -0.76 50.72
CA ASP A 152 13.58 -1.71 50.57
C ASP A 152 13.48 -2.16 49.11
N THR A 153 14.01 -3.35 48.81
CA THR A 153 14.02 -3.93 47.46
C THR A 153 12.70 -4.61 47.09
N SER A 154 11.78 -4.77 48.05
CA SER A 154 10.47 -5.38 47.80
C SER A 154 9.57 -4.49 46.94
N GLU A 155 9.73 -3.17 47.03
CA GLU A 155 8.97 -2.18 46.26
C GLU A 155 9.49 -1.96 44.83
N LEU A 156 10.71 -2.44 44.53
CA LEU A 156 11.28 -2.37 43.20
C LEU A 156 10.56 -3.37 42.28
N SER A 157 10.42 -3.04 41.00
CA SER A 157 9.66 -3.84 40.04
C SER A 157 10.45 -4.20 38.78
N ILE A 158 11.69 -3.73 38.66
CA ILE A 158 12.68 -4.18 37.68
C ILE A 158 13.66 -5.12 38.41
N GLN A 159 13.89 -6.29 37.83
CA GLN A 159 14.69 -7.35 38.46
C GLN A 159 16.13 -6.91 38.68
N GLU A 160 16.71 -6.21 37.72
CA GLU A 160 18.07 -5.68 37.79
C GLU A 160 18.23 -4.73 38.97
N PHE A 161 17.27 -3.83 39.20
CA PHE A 161 17.32 -2.90 40.35
C PHE A 161 17.20 -3.63 41.69
N LYS A 162 16.40 -4.71 41.78
CA LYS A 162 16.35 -5.57 42.98
C LYS A 162 17.71 -6.18 43.29
N ILE A 163 18.34 -6.80 42.29
CA ILE A 163 19.64 -7.47 42.44
C ILE A 163 20.70 -6.47 42.92
N ILE A 164 20.75 -5.28 42.33
CA ILE A 164 21.73 -4.27 42.73
C ILE A 164 21.41 -3.77 44.15
N GLY A 165 20.13 -3.58 44.49
CA GLY A 165 19.73 -3.16 45.83
C GLY A 165 20.08 -4.19 46.92
N ASP A 166 19.83 -5.47 46.68
CA ASP A 166 20.13 -6.55 47.64
C ASP A 166 21.65 -6.65 47.89
N ARG A 167 22.46 -6.44 46.84
CA ARG A 167 23.92 -6.38 46.96
C ARG A 167 24.38 -5.16 47.75
N ALA A 168 23.78 -3.99 47.51
CA ALA A 168 24.10 -2.78 48.25
C ALA A 168 23.79 -2.93 49.75
N ASN A 169 22.64 -3.54 50.08
CA ASN A 169 22.27 -3.87 51.46
C ASN A 169 23.27 -4.83 52.12
N SER A 170 23.68 -5.88 51.40
CA SER A 170 24.69 -6.83 51.88
C SER A 170 26.04 -6.15 52.17
N MET A 171 26.45 -5.19 51.34
CA MET A 171 27.68 -4.43 51.53
C MET A 171 27.61 -3.52 52.76
N LEU A 172 26.48 -2.85 52.99
CA LEU A 172 26.27 -2.02 54.19
C LEU A 172 26.39 -2.86 55.47
N LEU A 173 25.74 -4.02 55.50
CA LEU A 173 25.82 -4.96 56.63
C LEU A 173 27.27 -5.40 56.91
N ALA A 174 28.00 -5.79 55.86
CA ALA A 174 29.40 -6.18 56.00
C ALA A 174 30.27 -5.02 56.53
N LYS A 175 30.03 -3.79 56.06
CA LYS A 175 30.75 -2.60 56.56
C LYS A 175 30.50 -2.37 58.06
N ASP A 176 29.26 -2.49 58.51
CA ASP A 176 28.91 -2.33 59.92
C ASP A 176 29.54 -3.35 60.85
N GLU A 177 29.60 -4.61 60.40
CA GLU A 177 30.26 -5.67 61.15
C GLU A 177 31.75 -5.38 61.32
N VAL A 178 32.41 -4.95 60.24
CA VAL A 178 33.82 -4.57 60.28
C VAL A 178 34.06 -3.36 61.18
N GLU A 179 33.23 -2.32 61.13
CA GLU A 179 33.37 -1.15 62.01
C GLU A 179 33.15 -1.50 63.49
N ARG A 180 32.19 -2.38 63.81
CA ARG A 180 31.96 -2.85 65.18
C ARG A 180 33.12 -3.71 65.69
N ALA A 181 33.60 -4.66 64.89
CA ALA A 181 34.74 -5.50 65.24
C ALA A 181 35.99 -4.65 65.50
N ARG A 182 36.24 -3.65 64.65
CA ARG A 182 37.36 -2.72 64.82
C ARG A 182 37.27 -1.91 66.12
N LYS A 183 36.09 -1.36 66.44
CA LYS A 183 35.90 -0.61 67.71
C LYS A 183 36.15 -1.49 68.93
N HIS A 184 35.70 -2.74 68.89
CA HIS A 184 35.90 -3.67 70.00
C HIS A 184 37.40 -3.99 70.22
N VAL A 185 38.13 -4.23 69.13
CA VAL A 185 39.60 -4.42 69.18
C VAL A 185 40.32 -3.16 69.68
N GLU A 186 39.89 -1.97 69.29
CA GLU A 186 40.45 -0.70 69.77
C GLU A 186 40.18 -0.46 71.28
N GLU A 187 39.05 -0.92 71.81
CA GLU A 187 38.72 -0.87 73.24
C GLU A 187 39.57 -1.84 74.06
N GLU A 188 39.71 -3.11 73.63
CA GLU A 188 40.57 -4.10 74.29
C GLU A 188 42.04 -3.63 74.34
N LEU A 189 42.55 -3.04 73.26
CA LEU A 189 43.89 -2.46 73.19
C LEU A 189 44.09 -1.26 74.14
N ARG A 190 43.00 -0.55 74.49
CA ARG A 190 43.03 0.57 75.44
C ARG A 190 43.02 0.10 76.90
N GLU A 191 42.36 -1.02 77.20
CA GLU A 191 42.33 -1.60 78.56
C GLU A 191 43.62 -2.36 78.92
N HIS A 192 44.44 -2.70 77.93
CA HIS A 192 45.74 -3.36 78.12
C HIS A 192 46.97 -2.43 78.01
N ARG A 193 46.77 -1.10 78.04
CA ARG A 193 47.82 -0.08 78.17
C ARG A 193 47.76 0.62 79.50
#